data_AF-A0A2N2JC33-F1
#
_entry.id   AF-A0A2N2JC33-F1
#
_cell.length_a   1.000
_cell.length_b   1.000
_cell.length_c   1.000
_cell.angle_alpha   90.00
_cell.angle_beta   90.00
_cell.angle_gamma   90.00
#
_symmetry.space_group_name_H-M   'P 1'
#
loop_
_entity.id
_entity.type
_entity.pdbx_description
1 polymer ?
#
loop_
_entity_poly.entity_id
_entity_poly.type
_entity_poly.pdbx_seq_one_letter_code
_entity_poly.pdbx_strand_id
1 'polypeptide(L)'
;MAQALQRAPVHHLAVGVRDPRGDRVERVAAHLAAGDDRPLFLRGDAAGTLGLLPAASVDCCLTSPPYFGHRRYESGGLGAEARWQDYVAALADVTAELRRVLKPTGSLWLNVGDTYRAKRLLGIPWRVAFHLTDRQGWTLR
;
A
#
# COMPACT_ATOMS: atom_id res chain seq x y z
N MET A 1 -39.88 -13.19 0.63
CA MET A 1 -39.26 -12.06 -0.11
C MET A 1 -37.76 -12.19 -0.02
N ALA A 2 -37.14 -12.82 -1.02
CA ALA A 2 -35.69 -12.96 -1.12
C ALA A 2 -35.12 -11.66 -1.72
N GLN A 3 -34.35 -10.91 -0.94
CA GLN A 3 -33.54 -9.81 -1.47
C GLN A 3 -32.27 -10.39 -2.07
N ALA A 4 -32.09 -10.14 -3.36
CA ALA A 4 -30.89 -10.50 -4.11
C ALA A 4 -29.68 -9.75 -3.55
N LEU A 5 -28.77 -10.48 -2.90
CA LEU A 5 -27.41 -10.02 -2.60
C LEU A 5 -26.67 -9.89 -3.93
N GLN A 6 -26.58 -8.66 -4.42
CA GLN A 6 -25.78 -8.31 -5.59
C GLN A 6 -24.31 -8.53 -5.22
N ARG A 7 -23.71 -9.60 -5.76
CA ARG A 7 -22.29 -9.93 -5.55
C ARG A 7 -21.43 -8.88 -6.25
N ALA A 8 -20.69 -8.10 -5.48
CA ALA A 8 -19.66 -7.21 -6.02
C ALA A 8 -18.51 -8.04 -6.60
N PRO A 9 -18.01 -7.75 -7.81
CA PRO A 9 -16.85 -8.46 -8.36
C PRO A 9 -15.59 -8.06 -7.59
N VAL A 10 -14.79 -9.08 -7.27
CA VAL A 10 -13.51 -9.00 -6.56
C VAL A 10 -12.37 -9.13 -7.57
N HIS A 11 -11.18 -8.63 -7.19
CA HIS A 11 -9.82 -8.94 -7.68
C HIS A 11 -9.14 -7.86 -8.53
N HIS A 12 -8.21 -7.13 -7.92
CA HIS A 12 -7.15 -6.41 -8.64
C HIS A 12 -5.77 -6.82 -8.10
N LEU A 13 -4.97 -7.44 -8.95
CA LEU A 13 -3.57 -7.82 -8.73
C LEU A 13 -2.66 -6.80 -9.42
N ALA A 14 -1.72 -6.19 -8.69
CA ALA A 14 -0.79 -5.19 -9.22
C ALA A 14 0.60 -5.80 -9.52
N VAL A 15 1.08 -5.68 -10.77
CA VAL A 15 2.46 -6.01 -11.20
C VAL A 15 2.93 -4.95 -12.21
N GLY A 16 3.94 -4.12 -11.90
CA GLY A 16 4.26 -2.91 -12.67
C GLY A 16 4.94 -3.07 -14.04
N VAL A 17 4.84 -2.04 -14.91
CA VAL A 17 5.92 -1.12 -15.40
C VAL A 17 5.47 -0.25 -16.61
N ARG A 18 5.96 1.02 -16.60
CA ARG A 18 6.02 2.13 -17.60
C ARG A 18 4.77 3.01 -17.85
N ASP A 19 4.99 4.33 -17.74
CA ASP A 19 4.05 5.37 -18.18
C ASP A 19 4.77 6.45 -19.03
N PRO A 20 4.39 6.60 -20.32
CA PRO A 20 4.84 7.66 -21.21
C PRO A 20 3.75 8.70 -21.61
N ARG A 21 2.54 8.71 -21.02
CA ARG A 21 1.40 9.48 -21.56
C ARG A 21 0.68 10.29 -20.47
N GLY A 22 0.60 11.60 -20.67
CA GLY A 22 0.06 12.59 -19.73
C GLY A 22 -1.34 12.31 -19.18
N ASP A 23 -1.56 12.89 -18.00
CA ASP A 23 -2.66 12.86 -17.02
C ASP A 23 -3.03 11.51 -16.37
N ARG A 24 -2.40 11.24 -15.20
CA ARG A 24 -2.70 10.09 -14.34
C ARG A 24 -4.10 10.16 -13.72
N VAL A 25 -4.66 11.36 -13.49
CA VAL A 25 -5.98 11.55 -12.90
C VAL A 25 -7.06 11.04 -13.86
N GLU A 26 -6.99 11.47 -15.12
CA GLU A 26 -7.92 11.04 -16.17
C GLU A 26 -7.89 9.51 -16.37
N ARG A 27 -6.69 8.92 -16.37
CA ARG A 27 -6.53 7.47 -16.51
C ARG A 27 -7.18 6.69 -15.37
N VAL A 28 -7.01 7.15 -14.12
CA VAL A 28 -7.66 6.55 -12.95
C VAL A 28 -9.18 6.68 -13.05
N ALA A 29 -9.68 7.89 -13.34
CA ALA A 29 -11.11 8.14 -13.48
C ALA A 29 -11.75 7.28 -14.58
N ALA A 30 -11.10 7.20 -15.75
CA ALA A 30 -11.57 6.39 -16.87
C ALA A 30 -11.60 4.90 -16.52
N HIS A 31 -10.57 4.39 -15.84
CA HIS A 31 -10.52 2.98 -15.43
C HIS A 31 -11.64 2.63 -14.43
N LEU A 32 -11.85 3.48 -13.42
CA LEU A 32 -12.93 3.29 -12.45
C LEU A 32 -14.33 3.38 -13.09
N ALA A 33 -14.51 4.25 -14.09
CA ALA A 33 -15.78 4.41 -14.78
C ALA A 33 -16.07 3.29 -15.78
N ALA A 34 -15.04 2.72 -16.42
CA ALA A 34 -15.22 1.71 -17.46
C ALA A 34 -15.71 0.36 -16.93
N GLY A 35 -15.54 0.08 -15.62
CA GLY A 35 -15.87 -1.23 -15.04
C GLY A 35 -15.05 -2.38 -15.67
N ASP A 36 -13.89 -2.03 -16.21
CA ASP A 36 -12.99 -2.91 -16.96
C ASP A 36 -12.14 -3.75 -15.99
N ASP A 37 -12.04 -5.05 -16.26
CA ASP A 37 -11.26 -5.99 -15.46
C ASP A 37 -9.75 -5.95 -15.78
N ARG A 38 -9.35 -5.23 -16.83
CA ARG A 38 -7.94 -5.07 -17.19
C ARG A 38 -7.19 -4.24 -16.15
N PRO A 39 -5.99 -4.68 -15.71
CA PRO A 39 -5.23 -3.95 -14.70
C PRO A 39 -4.76 -2.58 -15.19
N LEU A 40 -4.92 -1.56 -14.34
CA LEU A 40 -4.32 -0.24 -14.54
C LEU A 40 -2.93 -0.17 -13.91
N PHE A 41 -1.92 0.09 -14.73
CA PHE A 41 -0.55 0.34 -14.26
C PHE A 41 -0.27 1.83 -14.12
N LEU A 42 0.14 2.23 -12.91
CA LEU A 42 0.52 3.59 -12.56
C LEU A 42 1.98 3.62 -12.14
N ARG A 43 2.73 4.59 -12.65
CA ARG A 43 4.10 4.87 -12.24
C ARG A 43 4.13 6.14 -11.39
N GLY A 44 4.78 6.06 -10.23
CA GLY A 44 4.97 7.21 -9.36
C GLY A 44 5.41 6.82 -7.97
N ASP A 45 5.57 7.85 -7.13
CA ASP A 45 5.59 7.67 -5.69
C ASP A 45 4.30 7.00 -5.21
N ALA A 46 4.40 6.08 -4.26
CA ALA A 46 3.27 5.28 -3.82
C ALA A 46 2.18 6.12 -3.15
N ALA A 47 2.54 6.98 -2.20
CA ALA A 47 1.60 7.85 -1.52
C ALA A 47 0.94 8.83 -2.51
N GLY A 48 1.74 9.45 -3.39
CA GLY A 48 1.22 10.35 -4.43
C GLY A 48 0.28 9.65 -5.43
N THR A 49 0.54 8.39 -5.77
CA THR A 49 -0.31 7.62 -6.69
C THR A 49 -1.59 7.17 -6.00
N LEU A 50 -1.53 6.76 -4.73
CA LEU A 50 -2.71 6.42 -3.93
C LEU A 50 -3.63 7.63 -3.76
N GLY A 51 -3.07 8.84 -3.65
CA GLY A 51 -3.81 10.10 -3.62
C GLY A 51 -4.74 10.35 -4.82
N LEU A 52 -4.51 9.65 -5.95
CA LEU A 52 -5.38 9.72 -7.12
C LEU A 52 -6.64 8.84 -6.99
N LEU A 53 -6.61 7.85 -6.10
CA LEU A 53 -7.72 6.92 -5.89
C LEU A 53 -8.74 7.51 -4.92
N PRO A 54 -10.05 7.32 -5.16
CA PRO A 54 -11.09 7.70 -4.21
C PRO A 54 -10.92 6.99 -2.86
N ALA A 55 -11.48 7.57 -1.80
CA ALA A 55 -11.58 6.87 -0.52
C ALA A 55 -12.52 5.66 -0.64
N ALA A 56 -12.28 4.61 0.14
CA ALA A 56 -13.13 3.42 0.19
C ALA A 56 -13.43 2.78 -1.19
N SER A 57 -12.46 2.77 -2.10
CA SER A 57 -12.60 2.20 -3.45
C SER A 57 -11.91 0.85 -3.64
N VAL A 58 -11.05 0.43 -2.70
CA VAL A 58 -10.22 -0.79 -2.81
C VAL A 58 -10.66 -1.85 -1.80
N ASP A 59 -10.81 -3.09 -2.24
CA ASP A 59 -11.15 -4.22 -1.35
C ASP A 59 -9.91 -4.85 -0.69
N CYS A 60 -8.78 -4.87 -1.39
CA CYS A 60 -7.58 -5.54 -0.92
C CYS A 60 -6.33 -4.82 -1.40
N CYS A 61 -5.37 -4.64 -0.48
CA CYS A 61 -4.04 -4.16 -0.80
C CYS A 61 -3.03 -5.26 -0.44
N LEU A 62 -2.21 -5.68 -1.42
CA LEU A 62 -1.06 -6.57 -1.21
C LEU A 62 0.21 -5.80 -1.49
N THR A 63 1.16 -5.79 -0.55
CA THR A 63 2.42 -5.08 -0.76
C THR A 63 3.59 -5.66 0.04
N SER A 64 4.78 -5.56 -0.55
CA SER A 64 6.07 -5.81 0.08
C SER A 64 6.96 -4.57 -0.12
N PRO A 65 6.79 -3.51 0.71
CA PRO A 65 7.60 -2.30 0.59
C PRO A 65 9.09 -2.64 0.74
N PRO A 66 10.01 -1.78 0.28
CA PRO A 66 11.43 -1.97 0.53
C PRO A 66 11.74 -2.18 2.02
N TYR A 67 12.45 -3.25 2.37
CA TYR A 67 12.72 -3.58 3.77
C TYR A 67 13.84 -2.71 4.35
N PHE A 68 13.67 -2.31 5.61
CA PHE A 68 14.61 -1.45 6.33
C PHE A 68 16.04 -1.98 6.30
N GLY A 69 16.96 -1.28 5.63
CA GLY A 69 18.39 -1.62 5.62
C GLY A 69 18.75 -2.89 4.82
N HIS A 70 17.85 -3.43 3.99
CA HIS A 70 18.16 -4.59 3.14
C HIS A 70 18.80 -4.20 1.82
N ARG A 71 18.16 -3.29 1.07
CA ARG A 71 18.62 -2.85 -0.26
C ARG A 71 18.71 -1.34 -0.30
N ARG A 72 19.77 -0.83 -0.91
CA ARG A 72 19.90 0.58 -1.28
C ARG A 72 19.66 0.68 -2.78
N TYR A 73 18.64 1.43 -3.16
CA TYR A 73 18.37 1.76 -4.55
C TYR A 73 19.07 3.07 -4.91
N GLU A 74 19.51 3.23 -6.15
CA GLU A 74 20.22 4.44 -6.62
C GLU A 74 19.38 5.71 -6.44
N SER A 75 18.06 5.58 -6.52
CA SER A 75 17.10 6.66 -6.29
C SER A 75 16.82 6.94 -4.81
N GLY A 76 17.44 6.22 -3.88
CA GLY A 76 17.06 6.22 -2.47
C GLY A 76 15.65 5.69 -2.23
N GLY A 77 14.99 6.21 -1.20
CA GLY A 77 13.60 5.91 -0.86
C GLY A 77 13.44 5.14 0.44
N LEU A 78 12.21 4.67 0.66
CA LEU A 78 11.81 3.93 1.84
C LEU A 78 12.74 2.73 2.06
N GLY A 79 13.10 2.46 3.32
CA GLY A 79 14.03 1.41 3.70
C GLY A 79 15.50 1.84 3.75
N ALA A 80 15.85 3.04 3.26
CA ALA A 80 17.21 3.57 3.29
C ALA A 80 17.52 4.44 4.53
N GLU A 81 16.55 4.63 5.42
CA GLU A 81 16.63 5.51 6.58
C GLU A 81 17.72 5.07 7.58
N ALA A 82 18.23 6.03 8.36
CA ALA A 82 19.29 5.74 9.33
C ALA A 82 18.78 5.04 10.60
N ARG A 83 17.54 5.30 10.98
CA ARG A 83 16.88 4.78 12.17
C ARG A 83 15.59 4.06 11.79
N TRP A 84 15.28 2.99 12.49
CA TRP A 84 14.06 2.23 12.23
C TRP A 84 12.80 3.06 12.52
N GLN A 85 12.87 4.05 13.42
CA GLN A 85 11.75 4.94 13.72
C GLN A 85 11.34 5.74 12.49
N ASP A 86 12.33 6.23 11.73
CA ASP A 86 12.10 7.02 10.52
C ASP A 86 11.50 6.14 9.42
N TYR A 87 11.97 4.91 9.29
CA TYR A 87 11.39 3.90 8.40
C TYR A 87 9.93 3.58 8.75
N VAL A 88 9.63 3.34 10.04
CA VAL A 88 8.26 3.03 10.47
C VAL A 88 7.34 4.22 10.22
N ALA A 89 7.80 5.45 10.46
CA ALA A 89 7.03 6.66 10.18
C ALA A 89 6.78 6.84 8.67
N ALA A 90 7.81 6.70 7.83
CA ALA A 90 7.66 6.81 6.38
C ALA A 90 6.74 5.72 5.81
N LEU A 91 6.82 4.48 6.32
CA LEU A 91 5.89 3.42 5.94
C LEU A 91 4.47 3.71 6.43
N ALA A 92 4.33 4.30 7.62
CA ALA A 92 3.04 4.70 8.16
C ALA A 92 2.35 5.75 7.27
N ASP A 93 3.09 6.69 6.68
CA ASP A 93 2.52 7.66 5.74
C ASP A 93 1.88 6.97 4.52
N VAL A 94 2.54 5.94 3.98
CA VAL A 94 1.98 5.14 2.88
C VAL A 94 0.78 4.32 3.34
N THR A 95 0.84 3.70 4.53
CA THR A 95 -0.30 2.91 5.03
C THR A 95 -1.49 3.77 5.40
N ALA A 96 -1.30 5.04 5.76
CA ALA A 96 -2.41 5.97 5.98
C ALA A 96 -3.21 6.17 4.69
N GLU A 97 -2.53 6.35 3.55
CA GLU A 97 -3.17 6.42 2.24
C GLU A 97 -3.83 5.08 1.85
N LEU A 98 -3.17 3.94 2.12
CA LEU A 98 -3.79 2.63 1.92
C LEU A 98 -5.08 2.47 2.73
N ARG A 99 -5.09 2.91 3.99
CA ARG A 99 -6.27 2.87 4.86
C ARG A 99 -7.39 3.76 4.32
N ARG A 100 -7.07 4.92 3.75
CA ARG A 100 -8.05 5.83 3.15
C ARG A 100 -8.73 5.20 1.94
N VAL A 101 -7.97 4.59 1.04
CA VAL A 101 -8.50 4.00 -0.19
C VAL A 101 -9.19 2.66 0.05
N LEU A 102 -8.83 1.93 1.12
CA LEU A 102 -9.50 0.69 1.49
C LEU A 102 -10.94 0.94 1.93
N LYS A 103 -11.85 0.08 1.48
CA LYS A 103 -13.21 -0.02 2.02
C LYS A 103 -13.15 -0.40 3.50
N PRO A 104 -14.19 -0.09 4.31
CA PRO A 104 -14.27 -0.54 5.70
C PRO A 104 -14.17 -2.07 5.87
N THR A 105 -14.56 -2.84 4.84
CA THR A 105 -14.45 -4.31 4.78
C THR A 105 -13.14 -4.80 4.18
N GLY A 106 -12.29 -3.89 3.72
CA GLY A 106 -11.08 -4.20 2.99
C GLY A 106 -9.95 -4.71 3.90
N SER A 107 -8.91 -5.27 3.29
CA SER A 107 -7.76 -5.84 4.01
C SER A 107 -6.43 -5.40 3.40
N LEU A 108 -5.45 -5.16 4.28
CA LEU A 108 -4.05 -4.94 3.90
C LEU A 108 -3.24 -6.19 4.24
N TRP A 109 -2.57 -6.74 3.24
CA TRP A 109 -1.56 -7.79 3.37
C TRP A 109 -0.18 -7.17 3.19
N LEU A 110 0.52 -6.99 4.30
CA LEU A 110 1.80 -6.32 4.36
C LEU A 110 2.92 -7.34 4.64
N ASN A 111 3.80 -7.53 3.66
CA ASN A 111 5.00 -8.36 3.82
C ASN A 111 6.19 -7.47 4.14
N VAL A 112 6.80 -7.64 5.31
CA VAL A 112 7.97 -6.87 5.76
C VAL A 112 8.97 -7.81 6.40
N GLY A 113 10.23 -7.75 5.95
CA GLY A 113 11.34 -8.49 6.54
C GLY A 113 11.96 -7.76 7.73
N ASP A 114 12.56 -8.52 8.62
CA ASP A 114 13.30 -7.98 9.76
C ASP A 114 14.76 -7.67 9.41
N THR A 115 15.42 -6.89 10.25
CA THR A 115 16.76 -6.37 10.03
C THR A 115 17.63 -6.67 11.23
N TYR A 116 18.85 -7.14 10.97
CA TYR A 116 19.87 -7.31 12.01
C TYR A 116 20.77 -6.08 12.07
N ARG A 117 21.04 -5.61 13.29
CA ARG A 117 22.05 -4.57 13.55
C ARG A 117 22.84 -4.94 14.79
N ALA A 118 24.16 -4.95 14.69
CA ALA A 118 25.06 -5.37 15.79
C ALA A 118 24.67 -6.73 16.40
N LYS A 119 24.42 -7.73 15.56
CA LYS A 119 23.98 -9.10 15.94
C LYS A 119 22.67 -9.16 16.74
N ARG A 120 21.82 -8.13 16.64
CA ARG A 120 20.50 -8.10 17.28
C ARG A 120 19.43 -7.97 16.20
N LEU A 121 18.39 -8.77 16.34
CA LEU A 121 17.16 -8.62 15.57
C LEU A 121 16.45 -7.35 16.03
N LEU A 122 16.12 -6.45 15.10
CA LEU A 122 15.48 -5.19 15.45
C LEU A 122 13.99 -5.34 15.77
N GLY A 123 13.32 -6.37 15.25
CA GLY A 123 11.89 -6.58 15.44
C GLY A 123 11.06 -5.67 14.54
N ILE A 124 11.55 -5.34 13.34
CA ILE A 124 10.89 -4.38 12.43
C ILE A 124 9.42 -4.75 12.15
N PRO A 125 9.05 -6.01 11.83
CA PRO A 125 7.66 -6.35 11.56
C PRO A 125 6.72 -6.04 12.73
N TRP A 126 7.15 -6.33 13.96
CA TRP A 126 6.38 -6.05 15.17
C TRP A 126 6.27 -4.55 15.47
N ARG A 127 7.34 -3.79 15.24
CA ARG A 127 7.33 -2.33 15.40
C ARG A 127 6.36 -1.66 14.43
N VAL A 128 6.32 -2.14 13.19
CA VAL A 128 5.33 -1.71 12.20
C VAL A 128 3.93 -2.10 12.67
N ALA A 129 3.70 -3.37 13.03
CA ALA A 129 2.40 -3.84 13.48
C ALA A 129 1.84 -3.00 14.63
N PHE A 130 2.62 -2.79 15.70
CA PHE A 130 2.20 -1.97 16.84
C PHE A 130 1.96 -0.51 16.47
N HIS A 131 2.80 0.08 15.62
CA HIS A 131 2.55 1.45 15.17
C HIS A 131 1.21 1.55 14.41
N LEU A 132 0.95 0.60 13.51
CA LEU A 132 -0.28 0.56 12.74
C LEU A 132 -1.51 0.36 13.64
N THR A 133 -1.47 -0.57 14.59
CA THR A 133 -2.58 -0.78 15.53
C THR A 133 -2.81 0.44 16.41
N ASP A 134 -1.75 0.97 17.02
CA ASP A 134 -1.87 1.96 18.09
C ASP A 134 -2.12 3.38 17.56
N ARG A 135 -1.60 3.70 16.37
CA ARG A 135 -1.66 5.06 15.80
C ARG A 135 -2.66 5.22 14.65
N GLN A 136 -2.91 4.16 13.90
CA GLN A 136 -3.81 4.21 12.73
C GLN A 136 -5.08 3.37 12.92
N GLY A 137 -5.22 2.68 14.05
CA GLY A 137 -6.42 1.90 14.36
C GLY A 137 -6.61 0.70 13.43
N TRP A 138 -5.52 0.12 12.92
CA TRP A 138 -5.61 -1.15 12.19
C TRP A 138 -5.96 -2.28 13.15
N THR A 139 -6.74 -3.24 12.65
CA THR A 139 -6.94 -4.52 13.34
C THR A 139 -5.95 -5.53 12.78
N LEU A 140 -5.05 -6.04 13.63
CA LEU A 140 -4.21 -7.19 13.31
C LEU A 140 -5.05 -8.47 13.46
N ARG A 141 -5.04 -9.34 12.44
CA ARG A 141 -5.81 -10.59 12.40
C ARG A 141 -4.91 -11.77 12.04
#